data_AF-A0A535W4E2-F1
#
_entry.id   AF-A0A535W4E2-F1
#
_cell.length_a   1.000
_cell.length_b   1.000
_cell.length_c   1.000
_cell.angle_alpha   90.00
_cell.angle_beta   90.00
_cell.angle_gamma   90.00
#
_symmetry.space_group_name_H-M   'P 1'
#
loop_
_entity.id
_entity.type
_entity.pdbx_description
1 polymer ?
#
loop_
_entity_poly.entity_id
_entity_poly.type
_entity_poly.pdbx_seq_one_letter_code
_entity_poly.pdbx_strand_id
1 'polypeptide(L)'
;MGILNFALIALGVASMAFGYSRARGPWARYQALKAQDANIARYESWRGGIRDSGTTGASIAMELLRKQARDGALIMAAGFAFVILGFLIH
;
A
#
# COMPACT_ATOMS: atom_id res chain seq x y z
N MET A 1 -7.57 -0.49 33.33
CA MET A 1 -6.39 -0.33 32.43
C MET A 1 -5.19 -1.05 33.02
N GLY A 2 -5.03 -2.32 32.68
CA GLY A 2 -3.91 -3.15 33.16
C GLY A 2 -2.72 -3.17 32.20
N ILE A 3 -1.67 -3.89 32.58
CA ILE A 3 -0.45 -4.11 31.77
C ILE A 3 -0.79 -4.64 30.37
N LEU A 4 -1.79 -5.52 30.26
CA LEU A 4 -2.26 -6.08 28.98
C LEU A 4 -2.76 -4.99 28.01
N ASN A 5 -3.47 -4.00 28.51
CA ASN A 5 -4.01 -2.91 27.68
C ASN A 5 -2.88 -2.07 27.10
N PHE A 6 -1.89 -1.72 27.93
CA PHE A 6 -0.71 -1.01 27.47
C PHE A 6 0.09 -1.82 26.45
N ALA A 7 0.25 -3.13 26.66
CA ALA A 7 0.93 -4.01 25.71
C ALA A 7 0.21 -4.05 24.35
N LEU A 8 -1.12 -4.16 24.33
CA LEU A 8 -1.92 -4.14 23.11
C LEU A 8 -1.81 -2.82 22.35
N ILE A 9 -1.88 -1.69 23.07
CA ILE A 9 -1.74 -0.36 22.46
C ILE A 9 -0.34 -0.20 21.87
N ALA A 10 0.70 -0.52 22.64
CA ALA A 10 2.09 -0.42 22.18
C ALA A 10 2.35 -1.29 20.94
N LEU A 11 1.88 -2.53 20.96
CA LEU A 11 2.01 -3.46 19.83
C LEU A 11 1.20 -2.98 18.61
N GLY A 12 0.02 -2.39 18.83
CA GLY A 12 -0.79 -1.78 17.78
C GLY A 12 -0.07 -0.61 17.11
N VAL A 13 0.46 0.33 17.89
CA VAL A 13 1.23 1.48 17.37
C VAL A 13 2.48 1.02 16.63
N ALA A 14 3.22 0.06 17.18
CA ALA A 14 4.40 -0.51 16.52
C ALA A 14 4.04 -1.16 15.17
N SER A 15 2.93 -1.92 15.13
CA SER A 15 2.43 -2.55 13.91
C SER A 15 2.00 -1.52 12.87
N MET A 16 1.36 -0.43 13.29
CA MET A 16 1.00 0.67 12.38
C MET A 16 2.22 1.33 11.76
N ALA A 17 3.24 1.65 12.57
CA ALA A 17 4.49 2.23 12.07
C ALA A 17 5.21 1.30 11.09
N PHE A 18 5.28 0.01 11.42
CA PHE A 18 5.87 -1.01 10.55
C PHE A 18 5.09 -1.14 9.24
N GLY A 19 3.77 -1.27 9.29
CA GLY A 19 2.89 -1.33 8.12
C GLY A 19 3.05 -0.11 7.20
N TYR A 20 3.14 1.10 7.78
CA TYR A 20 3.38 2.33 7.02
C TYR A 20 4.73 2.30 6.29
N SER A 21 5.82 1.93 6.99
CA SER A 21 7.15 1.83 6.39
C SER A 21 7.20 0.83 5.23
N ARG A 22 6.47 -0.29 5.34
CA ARG A 22 6.36 -1.30 4.29
C ARG A 22 5.51 -0.86 3.11
N ALA A 23 4.45 -0.08 3.34
CA ALA A 23 3.55 0.38 2.28
C ALA A 23 4.12 1.56 1.48
N ARG A 24 4.82 2.49 2.14
CA ARG A 24 5.22 3.78 1.55
C ARG A 24 6.11 3.64 0.31
N GLY A 25 7.13 2.79 0.38
CA GLY A 25 8.08 2.59 -0.72
C GLY A 25 7.43 2.03 -1.99
N PRO A 26 6.75 0.87 -1.91
CA PRO A 26 6.03 0.29 -3.03
C PRO A 26 4.95 1.22 -3.60
N TRP A 27 4.21 1.92 -2.73
CA TRP A 27 3.19 2.88 -3.16
C TRP A 27 3.76 4.05 -3.97
N ALA A 28 4.87 4.63 -3.53
CA ALA A 28 5.52 5.73 -4.26
C ALA A 28 5.98 5.28 -5.65
N ARG A 29 6.57 4.09 -5.77
CA ARG A 29 6.99 3.51 -7.06
C ARG A 29 5.80 3.19 -7.96
N TYR A 30 4.73 2.63 -7.40
CA TYR A 30 3.49 2.37 -8.10
C TYR A 30 2.94 3.66 -8.74
N GLN A 31 2.87 4.75 -7.97
CA GLN A 31 2.38 6.03 -8.46
C GLN A 31 3.28 6.63 -9.56
N ALA A 32 4.60 6.49 -9.43
CA ALA A 32 5.55 6.93 -10.46
C ALA A 32 5.35 6.16 -11.79
N LEU A 33 5.25 4.82 -11.72
CA LEU A 33 4.98 3.97 -12.89
C LEU A 33 3.63 4.30 -13.52
N LYS A 34 2.58 4.47 -12.71
CA LYS A 34 1.25 4.85 -13.18
C LYS A 34 1.26 6.18 -13.93
N ALA A 35 1.99 7.17 -13.43
CA ALA A 35 2.12 8.47 -14.09
C ALA A 35 2.85 8.35 -15.44
N GLN A 36 3.91 7.54 -15.51
CA GLN A 36 4.62 7.28 -16.77
C GLN A 36 3.72 6.57 -17.80
N ASP A 37 3.01 5.52 -17.38
CA ASP A 37 2.10 4.76 -18.25
C ASP A 37 0.99 5.66 -18.83
N ALA A 38 0.42 6.55 -18.00
CA ALA A 38 -0.57 7.52 -18.44
C ALA A 38 -0.02 8.55 -19.45
N ASN A 39 1.24 8.97 -19.28
CA ASN A 39 1.89 9.88 -20.22
C ASN A 39 2.19 9.20 -21.55
N ILE A 40 2.65 7.94 -21.52
CA ILE A 40 2.87 7.13 -22.73
C ILE A 40 1.57 6.95 -23.48
N ALA A 41 0.49 6.55 -22.79
CA ALA A 41 -0.83 6.36 -23.40
C ALA A 41 -1.33 7.65 -24.09
N ARG A 42 -1.13 8.81 -23.45
CA ARG A 42 -1.47 10.10 -24.05
C ARG A 42 -0.64 10.38 -25.30
N TYR A 43 0.67 10.14 -25.24
CA TYR A 43 1.57 10.38 -26.36
C TYR A 43 1.33 9.42 -27.54
N GLU A 44 0.96 8.17 -27.27
CA GLU A 44 0.54 7.19 -28.29
C GLU A 44 -0.79 7.60 -28.95
N SER A 45 -1.77 8.04 -28.16
CA SER A 45 -3.06 8.50 -28.67
C SER A 45 -2.94 9.70 -29.61
N TRP A 46 -2.04 10.64 -29.30
CA TRP A 46 -1.79 11.80 -30.16
C TRP A 46 -1.10 11.42 -31.47
N ARG A 47 -0.27 10.38 -31.46
CA ARG A 47 0.46 9.89 -32.65
C ARG A 47 -0.35 8.90 -33.50
N GLY A 48 -1.62 8.68 -33.16
CA GLY A 48 -2.48 7.71 -33.87
C GLY A 48 -2.02 6.26 -33.69
N GLY A 49 -1.19 5.97 -32.68
CA GLY A 49 -0.73 4.62 -32.41
C GLY A 49 -1.85 3.77 -31.80
N ILE A 50 -2.04 2.55 -32.31
CA ILE A 50 -2.89 1.55 -31.67
C ILE A 50 -2.06 0.91 -30.55
N ARG A 51 -2.46 1.14 -29.30
CA ARG A 51 -1.83 0.48 -28.15
C ARG A 51 -2.33 -0.96 -28.08
N ASP A 52 -1.41 -1.91 -28.08
CA ASP A 52 -1.73 -3.30 -27.80
C ASP A 52 -2.23 -3.41 -26.36
N SER A 53 -3.42 -3.98 -26.17
CA SER A 53 -4.06 -4.13 -24.85
C SER A 53 -3.48 -5.28 -24.02
N GLY A 54 -2.42 -5.93 -24.51
CA GLY A 54 -1.76 -7.04 -23.85
C GLY A 54 -1.08 -6.67 -22.51
N THR A 55 -0.87 -7.69 -21.67
CA THR A 55 -0.13 -7.57 -20.42
C THR A 55 1.32 -7.20 -20.70
N THR A 56 1.78 -6.08 -20.15
CA THR A 56 3.17 -5.62 -20.25
C THR A 56 3.93 -5.88 -18.96
N GLY A 57 5.26 -5.91 -19.02
CA GLY A 57 6.09 -5.98 -17.81
C GLY A 57 5.81 -4.83 -16.81
N ALA A 58 5.46 -3.64 -17.32
CA ALA A 58 5.06 -2.52 -16.50
C ALA A 58 3.73 -2.78 -15.76
N SER A 59 2.74 -3.40 -16.42
CA SER A 59 1.47 -3.77 -15.78
C SER A 59 1.66 -4.78 -14.66
N ILE A 60 2.52 -5.78 -14.85
CA ILE A 60 2.87 -6.79 -13.83
C ILE A 60 3.60 -6.12 -12.66
N ALA A 61 4.57 -5.25 -12.94
CA ALA A 61 5.30 -4.52 -11.89
C ALA A 61 4.36 -3.63 -11.07
N MET A 62 3.42 -2.93 -11.71
CA MET A 62 2.39 -2.14 -11.01
C MET A 62 1.51 -2.99 -10.11
N GLU A 63 1.09 -4.17 -10.57
CA GLU A 63 0.29 -5.10 -9.76
C GLU A 63 1.05 -5.60 -8.52
N LEU A 64 2.32 -5.99 -8.69
CA LEU A 64 3.17 -6.43 -7.59
C LEU A 64 3.38 -5.32 -6.55
N LEU A 65 3.69 -4.11 -6.99
CA LEU A 65 3.88 -2.96 -6.10
C LEU A 65 2.59 -2.60 -5.35
N ARG A 66 1.43 -2.67 -6.03
CA ARG A 66 0.13 -2.47 -5.40
C ARG A 66 -0.14 -3.54 -4.35
N LYS A 67 0.18 -4.81 -4.62
CA LYS A 67 0.05 -5.90 -3.65
C LYS A 67 0.91 -5.66 -2.42
N GLN A 68 2.18 -5.29 -2.59
CA GLN A 68 3.08 -4.97 -1.48
C GLN A 68 2.58 -3.78 -0.65
N ALA A 69 2.07 -2.73 -1.31
CA ALA A 69 1.46 -1.59 -0.62
C ALA A 69 0.21 -2.00 0.17
N ARG A 70 -0.63 -2.87 -0.41
CA ARG A 70 -1.82 -3.43 0.23
C ARG A 70 -1.46 -4.25 1.47
N ASP A 71 -0.45 -5.10 1.39
CA ASP A 71 -0.02 -5.92 2.52
C ASP A 71 0.44 -5.04 3.70
N GLY A 72 1.21 -3.98 3.42
CA GLY A 72 1.59 -3.00 4.43
C GLY A 72 0.38 -2.25 5.03
N ALA A 73 -0.62 -1.92 4.21
CA ALA A 73 -1.87 -1.30 4.67
C ALA A 73 -2.69 -2.26 5.56
N LEU A 74 -2.73 -3.55 5.24
CA LEU A 74 -3.40 -4.56 6.06
C LEU A 74 -2.73 -4.71 7.44
N ILE A 75 -1.40 -4.71 7.49
CA ILE A 75 -0.66 -4.71 8.76
C ILE A 75 -1.02 -3.47 9.60
N MET A 76 -1.11 -2.29 8.95
CA MET A 76 -1.50 -1.07 9.63
C MET A 76 -2.93 -1.15 10.19
N ALA A 77 -3.87 -1.68 9.41
CA ALA A 77 -5.25 -1.88 9.84
C ALA A 77 -5.35 -2.85 11.03
N ALA A 78 -4.58 -3.94 11.02
CA ALA A 78 -4.49 -4.85 12.16
C ALA A 78 -3.92 -4.16 13.41
N GLY A 79 -2.88 -3.35 13.25
CA GLY A 79 -2.31 -2.55 14.34
C GLY A 79 -3.33 -1.58 14.94
N PHE A 80 -4.12 -0.91 14.09
CA PHE A 80 -5.21 -0.04 14.54
C PHE A 80 -6.27 -0.81 15.34
N ALA A 81 -6.63 -2.02 14.90
CA ALA A 81 -7.55 -2.89 15.64
C ALA A 81 -7.01 -3.24 17.04
N PHE A 82 -5.70 -3.50 17.18
CA PHE A 82 -5.09 -3.74 18.50
C PHE A 82 -5.14 -2.52 19.42
N VAL A 83 -4.94 -1.31 18.88
CA VAL A 83 -5.09 -0.08 19.67
C VAL A 83 -6.52 0.03 20.21
N ILE A 84 -7.54 -0.16 19.35
CA ILE A 84 -8.95 -0.12 19.75
C ILE A 84 -9.24 -1.16 20.84
N LEU A 85 -8.79 -2.41 20.63
CA LEU A 85 -8.99 -3.49 21.61
C LEU A 85 -8.32 -3.18 22.95
N GLY A 86 -7.12 -2.60 22.94
CA GLY A 86 -6.43 -2.21 24.16
C GLY A 86 -7.17 -1.14 24.97
N PHE A 87 -7.98 -0.29 24.32
CA PHE A 87 -8.85 0.66 25.03
C PHE A 87 -10.19 0.05 25.47
N LEU A 88 -10.73 -0.92 24.73
CA LEU A 88 -12.02 -1.55 25.05
C LEU A 88 -11.95 -2.60 26.16
N ILE A 89 -10.81 -3.27 26.32
CA ILE A 89 -10.61 -4.27 27.37
C ILE A 89 -10.37 -3.53 28.70
N HIS A 90 -11.12 -3.88 29.75
CA HIS A 90 -11.03 -3.25 31.07
C HIS A 90 -10.35 -4.11 32.13
#